data_AF-A0A6N7ZQS6-F1
#
_entry.id   AF-A0A6N7ZQS6-F1
#
_cell.length_a   1.000
_cell.length_b   1.000
_cell.length_c   1.000
_cell.angle_alpha   90.00
_cell.angle_beta   90.00
_cell.angle_gamma   90.00
#
_symmetry.space_group_name_H-M   'P 1'
#
loop_
_entity.id
_entity.type
_entity.pdbx_description
1 polymer ?
#
loop_
_entity_poly.entity_id
_entity_poly.type
_entity_poly.pdbx_seq_one_letter_code
_entity_poly.pdbx_strand_id
1 'polypeptide(L)'
;MSDANQEMMNQAGIIYLSVMESLHGDRQALQRAFDKGVTPGSFVSEVISDFGLVLIKGDRDPADVANYNRTKAAIIEFSGSVDDWTLGKAGTVYSQNDDGIAIMSPKKNPNTGNFYFQIDQHSGATLSPTGDIQGDVSPSVRSRGIDIESAIEFHNERTAALASGRPSNK
;
A
#
# COMPACT_ATOMS: atom_id res chain seq x y z
N MET A 1 -1.42 18.90 19.93
CA MET A 1 -1.55 17.82 18.94
C MET A 1 -2.98 17.90 18.40
N SER A 2 -3.23 17.89 17.10
CA SER A 2 -4.61 17.97 16.57
C SER A 2 -5.41 16.71 16.95
N ASP A 3 -6.73 16.83 17.10
CA ASP A 3 -7.59 15.70 17.48
C ASP A 3 -7.48 14.53 16.49
N ALA A 4 -7.34 14.82 15.20
CA ALA A 4 -7.10 13.79 14.18
C ALA A 4 -5.77 13.04 14.36
N ASN A 5 -4.71 13.70 14.85
CA ASN A 5 -3.46 13.01 15.16
C ASN A 5 -3.62 12.06 16.34
N GLN A 6 -4.38 12.47 17.37
CA GLN A 6 -4.64 11.61 18.52
C GLN A 6 -5.49 10.40 18.11
N GLU A 7 -6.54 10.62 17.33
CA GLU A 7 -7.38 9.54 16.79
C GLU A 7 -6.57 8.58 15.90
N MET A 8 -5.77 9.09 14.97
CA MET A 8 -4.93 8.25 14.12
C MET A 8 -3.90 7.46 14.92
N MET A 9 -3.31 8.06 15.95
CA MET A 9 -2.35 7.37 16.82
C MET A 9 -3.03 6.25 17.61
N ASN A 10 -4.22 6.51 18.15
CA ASN A 10 -5.00 5.54 18.93
C ASN A 10 -5.50 4.38 18.07
N GLN A 11 -5.93 4.66 16.83
CA GLN A 11 -6.57 3.67 15.96
C GLN A 11 -5.59 2.94 15.05
N ALA A 12 -4.55 3.61 14.56
CA ALA A 12 -3.66 3.13 13.51
C ALA A 12 -2.16 3.20 13.89
N GLY A 13 -1.82 3.64 15.11
CA GLY A 13 -0.44 3.65 15.62
C GLY A 13 0.48 4.68 14.94
N ILE A 14 -0.07 5.58 14.14
CA ILE A 14 0.68 6.60 13.40
C ILE A 14 0.04 7.97 13.56
N ILE A 15 0.84 9.02 13.35
CA ILE A 15 0.38 10.40 13.39
C ILE A 15 -0.13 10.76 11.99
N TYR A 16 -1.34 11.31 11.87
CA TYR A 16 -1.90 11.68 10.57
C TYR A 16 -0.99 12.67 9.82
N LEU A 17 -0.51 13.72 10.50
CA LEU A 17 0.41 14.70 9.88
C LEU A 17 1.72 14.10 9.36
N SER A 18 2.18 12.93 9.85
CA SER A 18 3.41 12.32 9.34
C SER A 18 3.21 11.54 8.04
N VAL A 19 1.96 11.30 7.63
CA VAL A 19 1.63 10.53 6.42
C VAL A 19 0.66 11.25 5.48
N MET A 20 0.13 12.42 5.86
CA MET A 20 -0.93 13.09 5.09
C MET A 20 -0.53 13.40 3.64
N GLU A 21 0.73 13.78 3.40
CA GLU A 21 1.24 14.06 2.06
C GLU A 21 1.30 12.78 1.23
N SER A 22 1.80 11.70 1.82
CA SER A 22 1.81 10.37 1.20
C SER A 22 0.39 9.87 0.85
N LEU A 23 -0.61 10.14 1.70
CA LEU A 23 -1.97 9.64 1.50
C LEU A 23 -2.80 10.52 0.54
N HIS A 24 -2.74 11.84 0.68
CA HIS A 24 -3.63 12.76 -0.05
C HIS A 24 -2.93 13.58 -1.14
N GLY A 25 -1.60 13.57 -1.19
CA GLY A 25 -0.81 14.45 -2.06
C GLY A 25 -0.85 15.94 -1.67
N ASP A 26 -1.63 16.31 -0.64
CA ASP A 26 -1.75 17.68 -0.16
C ASP A 26 -1.95 17.77 1.37
N ARG A 27 -1.74 18.97 1.90
CA ARG A 27 -1.92 19.28 3.35
C ARG A 27 -3.31 19.79 3.70
N GLN A 28 -4.21 19.92 2.74
CA GLN A 28 -5.50 20.58 2.89
C GLN A 28 -6.65 19.60 3.13
N ALA A 29 -6.45 18.29 2.91
CA ALA A 29 -7.48 17.27 3.12
C ALA A 29 -8.17 17.37 4.48
N LEU A 30 -7.40 17.50 5.57
CA LEU A 30 -7.94 17.65 6.92
C LEU A 30 -8.78 18.92 7.09
N GLN A 31 -8.27 20.06 6.59
CA GLN A 31 -8.99 21.33 6.67
C GLN A 31 -10.33 21.24 5.92
N ARG A 32 -10.31 20.71 4.68
CA ARG A 32 -11.53 20.55 3.86
C ARG A 32 -12.57 19.63 4.50
N ALA A 33 -12.14 18.61 5.25
CA ALA A 33 -13.06 17.74 5.98
C ALA A 33 -13.73 18.50 7.13
N PHE A 34 -12.96 19.26 7.90
CA PHE A 34 -13.49 20.02 9.03
C PHE A 34 -14.37 21.20 8.61
N ASP A 35 -14.05 21.85 7.49
CA ASP A 35 -14.91 22.88 6.89
C ASP A 35 -16.30 22.33 6.49
N LYS A 36 -16.41 21.02 6.26
CA LYS A 36 -17.67 20.31 5.98
C LYS A 36 -18.34 19.75 7.25
N GLY A 37 -17.81 20.04 8.43
CA GLY A 37 -18.34 19.56 9.70
C GLY A 37 -18.03 18.08 10.01
N VAL A 38 -17.07 17.46 9.31
CA VAL A 38 -16.66 16.08 9.59
C VAL A 38 -15.92 16.02 10.92
N THR A 39 -16.27 15.06 11.78
CA THR A 39 -15.58 14.89 13.07
C THR A 39 -14.19 14.26 12.88
N PRO A 40 -13.22 14.50 13.78
CA PRO A 40 -11.91 13.86 13.71
C PRO A 40 -11.96 12.33 13.64
N GLY A 41 -12.83 11.69 14.41
CA GLY A 41 -13.00 10.23 14.42
C GLY A 41 -13.58 9.68 13.12
N SER A 42 -14.59 10.36 12.54
CA SER A 42 -15.15 10.01 11.23
C SER A 42 -14.10 10.17 10.12
N PHE A 43 -13.37 11.28 10.13
CA PHE A 43 -12.29 11.53 9.17
C PHE A 43 -11.22 10.44 9.24
N VAL A 44 -10.74 10.09 10.42
CA VAL A 44 -9.72 9.04 10.58
C VAL A 44 -10.25 7.68 10.13
N SER A 45 -11.52 7.35 10.42
CA SER A 45 -12.14 6.11 9.97
C SER A 45 -12.20 6.00 8.45
N GLU A 46 -12.55 7.11 7.77
CA GLU A 46 -12.54 7.22 6.30
C GLU A 46 -11.12 7.05 5.75
N VAL A 47 -10.14 7.79 6.28
CA VAL A 47 -8.72 7.65 5.86
C VAL A 47 -8.24 6.21 5.99
N ILE A 48 -8.54 5.54 7.11
CA ILE A 48 -8.12 4.16 7.32
C ILE A 48 -8.76 3.22 6.28
N SER A 49 -10.04 3.41 5.99
CA SER A 49 -10.77 2.62 5.00
C SER A 49 -10.27 2.87 3.58
N ASP A 50 -10.18 4.13 3.17
CA ASP A 50 -9.86 4.56 1.81
C ASP A 50 -8.46 4.15 1.39
N PHE A 51 -7.51 4.17 2.33
CA PHE A 51 -6.11 3.83 2.08
C PHE A 51 -5.72 2.42 2.54
N GLY A 52 -6.69 1.63 3.02
CA GLY A 52 -6.45 0.25 3.45
C GLY A 52 -5.43 0.15 4.59
N LEU A 53 -5.47 1.09 5.53
CA LEU A 53 -4.65 1.05 6.73
C LEU A 53 -5.22 0.02 7.71
N VAL A 54 -4.36 -0.53 8.56
CA VAL A 54 -4.76 -1.51 9.56
C VAL A 54 -4.98 -0.86 10.92
N LEU A 55 -6.06 -1.28 11.57
CA LEU A 55 -6.42 -0.85 12.92
C LEU A 55 -5.65 -1.65 13.99
N ILE A 56 -5.35 -0.97 15.10
CA ILE A 56 -5.00 -1.58 16.38
C ILE A 56 -6.26 -2.26 16.91
N LYS A 57 -6.33 -3.58 16.80
CA LYS A 57 -7.46 -4.41 17.22
C LYS A 57 -6.97 -5.74 17.78
N GLY A 58 -7.60 -6.19 18.87
CA GLY A 58 -7.27 -7.44 19.54
C GLY A 58 -5.80 -7.48 19.99
N ASP A 59 -5.14 -8.60 19.75
CA ASP A 59 -3.76 -8.85 20.19
C ASP A 59 -2.70 -8.36 19.18
N ARG A 60 -3.08 -7.49 18.24
CA ARG A 60 -2.11 -6.91 17.30
C ARG A 60 -1.16 -5.97 18.04
N ASP A 61 0.14 -6.21 17.88
CA ASP A 61 1.17 -5.32 18.39
C ASP A 61 1.01 -3.91 17.76
N PRO A 62 0.82 -2.84 18.56
CA PRO A 62 0.77 -1.48 18.06
C PRO A 62 1.99 -1.08 17.22
N ALA A 63 3.18 -1.60 17.53
CA ALA A 63 4.38 -1.32 16.76
C ALA A 63 4.32 -1.95 15.35
N ASP A 64 3.78 -3.17 15.23
CA ASP A 64 3.55 -3.81 13.94
C ASP A 64 2.52 -3.06 13.10
N VAL A 65 1.42 -2.64 13.73
CA VAL A 65 0.38 -1.84 13.07
C VAL A 65 0.97 -0.53 12.55
N ALA A 66 1.76 0.17 13.37
CA ALA A 66 2.41 1.40 12.98
C ALA A 66 3.38 1.19 11.80
N ASN A 67 4.19 0.14 11.84
CA ASN A 67 5.16 -0.17 10.80
C ASN A 67 4.48 -0.60 9.49
N TYR A 68 3.40 -1.38 9.57
CA TYR A 68 2.56 -1.69 8.41
C TYR A 68 2.03 -0.40 7.77
N ASN A 69 1.42 0.48 8.58
CA ASN A 69 0.76 1.68 8.07
C ASN A 69 1.75 2.70 7.50
N ARG A 70 2.96 2.83 8.05
CA ARG A 70 4.03 3.63 7.45
C ARG A 70 4.49 3.07 6.12
N THR A 71 4.70 1.75 6.05
CA THR A 71 5.08 1.06 4.80
C THR A 71 3.97 1.23 3.75
N LYS A 72 2.70 1.14 4.16
CA LYS A 72 1.54 1.36 3.30
C LYS A 72 1.47 2.78 2.76
N ALA A 73 1.69 3.78 3.61
CA ALA A 73 1.74 5.18 3.18
C ALA A 73 2.85 5.42 2.15
N ALA A 74 4.05 4.85 2.35
CA ALA A 74 5.15 4.94 1.38
C ALA A 74 4.80 4.32 0.01
N ILE A 75 4.08 3.19 0.00
CA ILE A 75 3.58 2.56 -1.24
C ILE A 75 2.58 3.48 -1.97
N ILE A 76 1.69 4.14 -1.22
CA ILE A 76 0.69 5.05 -1.80
C ILE A 76 1.39 6.28 -2.38
N GLU A 77 2.34 6.86 -1.65
CA GLU A 77 3.16 7.99 -2.14
C GLU A 77 3.87 7.64 -3.44
N PHE A 78 4.48 6.44 -3.49
CA PHE A 78 5.13 5.94 -4.69
C PHE A 78 4.20 5.85 -5.90
N SER A 79 2.94 5.42 -5.70
CA SER A 79 1.95 5.39 -6.80
C SER A 79 1.61 6.77 -7.37
N GLY A 80 1.88 7.85 -6.62
CA GLY A 80 1.72 9.22 -7.10
C GLY A 80 2.97 9.80 -7.75
N SER A 81 4.12 9.13 -7.67
CA SER A 81 5.41 9.66 -8.14
C SER A 81 5.97 8.98 -9.40
N VAL A 82 5.43 7.82 -9.79
CA VAL A 82 5.91 7.04 -10.94
C VAL A 82 4.76 6.67 -11.86
N ASP A 83 4.98 6.87 -13.16
CA ASP A 83 4.06 6.45 -14.22
C ASP A 83 3.91 4.91 -14.18
N ASP A 84 2.74 4.38 -14.53
CA ASP A 84 2.39 2.94 -14.55
C ASP A 84 1.95 2.30 -13.22
N TRP A 85 2.00 3.01 -12.09
CA TRP A 85 1.39 2.56 -10.84
C TRP A 85 0.15 3.40 -10.50
N THR A 86 -0.91 2.73 -10.07
CA THR A 86 -2.21 3.35 -9.81
C THR A 86 -2.69 3.01 -8.40
N LEU A 87 -3.21 4.03 -7.72
CA LEU A 87 -3.95 3.87 -6.47
C LEU A 87 -5.40 3.46 -6.77
N GLY A 88 -5.74 2.22 -6.46
CA GLY A 88 -7.09 1.68 -6.50
C GLY A 88 -7.86 1.81 -5.19
N LYS A 89 -8.99 1.11 -5.13
CA LYS A 89 -9.83 1.05 -3.93
C LYS A 89 -9.08 0.48 -2.73
N ALA A 90 -9.48 0.95 -1.53
CA ALA A 90 -8.91 0.52 -0.25
C ALA A 90 -7.37 0.58 -0.25
N GLY A 91 -6.82 1.62 -0.88
CA GLY A 91 -5.39 1.88 -1.02
C GLY A 91 -4.61 0.83 -1.81
N THR A 92 -5.25 -0.03 -2.59
CA THR A 92 -4.54 -1.06 -3.38
C THR A 92 -3.70 -0.38 -4.45
N VAL A 93 -2.37 -0.53 -4.38
CA VAL A 93 -1.46 0.03 -5.39
C VAL A 93 -1.09 -1.07 -6.36
N TYR A 94 -1.37 -0.84 -7.63
CA TYR A 94 -1.18 -1.84 -8.68
C TYR A 94 -0.61 -1.23 -9.96
N SER A 95 0.00 -2.07 -10.79
CA SER A 95 0.37 -1.77 -12.17
C SER A 95 -0.29 -2.82 -13.07
N GLN A 96 -0.82 -2.41 -14.21
CA GLN A 96 -1.42 -3.32 -15.19
C GLN A 96 -0.58 -3.31 -16.47
N ASN A 97 -0.26 -4.49 -16.97
CA ASN A 97 0.44 -4.69 -18.24
C ASN A 97 -0.20 -5.83 -19.04
N ASP A 98 0.34 -6.13 -20.22
CA ASP A 98 -0.17 -7.18 -21.11
C ASP A 98 -0.13 -8.57 -20.46
N ASP A 99 0.78 -8.79 -19.51
CA ASP A 99 0.94 -10.07 -18.82
C ASP A 99 -0.02 -10.23 -17.63
N GLY A 100 -0.60 -9.14 -17.10
CA GLY A 100 -1.57 -9.16 -16.01
C GLY A 100 -1.44 -7.96 -15.06
N ILE A 101 -1.60 -8.21 -13.76
CA ILE A 101 -1.59 -7.16 -12.73
C ILE A 101 -0.51 -7.42 -11.69
N ALA A 102 0.36 -6.44 -11.46
CA ALA A 102 1.28 -6.40 -10.32
C ALA A 102 0.63 -5.64 -9.16
N ILE A 103 0.68 -6.18 -7.93
CA ILE A 103 0.17 -5.51 -6.74
C ILE A 103 1.32 -5.30 -5.74
N MET A 104 1.45 -4.08 -5.24
CA MET A 104 2.40 -3.75 -4.18
C MET A 104 1.73 -3.75 -2.80
N SER A 105 2.34 -4.43 -1.83
CA SER A 105 1.80 -4.49 -0.46
C SER A 105 2.89 -4.57 0.62
N PRO A 106 2.61 -4.04 1.83
CA PRO A 106 3.48 -4.26 2.98
C PRO A 106 3.42 -5.73 3.41
N LYS A 107 4.57 -6.32 3.73
CA LYS A 107 4.66 -7.65 4.33
C LYS A 107 5.65 -7.65 5.49
N LYS A 108 5.34 -8.43 6.53
CA LYS A 108 6.23 -8.65 7.67
C LYS A 108 7.11 -9.85 7.42
N ASN A 109 8.42 -9.71 7.64
CA ASN A 109 9.34 -10.83 7.65
C ASN A 109 9.20 -11.58 8.99
N PRO A 110 8.82 -12.87 9.01
CA PRO A 110 8.62 -13.61 10.26
C PRO A 110 9.91 -13.85 11.04
N ASN A 111 11.08 -13.80 10.38
CA ASN A 111 12.36 -14.08 11.01
C ASN A 111 12.97 -12.83 11.67
N THR A 112 12.79 -11.66 11.06
CA THR A 112 13.39 -10.40 11.56
C THR A 112 12.37 -9.48 12.23
N GLY A 113 11.08 -9.70 12.00
CA GLY A 113 10.01 -8.79 12.42
C GLY A 113 9.88 -7.53 11.58
N ASN A 114 10.82 -7.27 10.66
CA ASN A 114 10.82 -6.05 9.85
C ASN A 114 9.77 -6.13 8.73
N PHE A 115 9.18 -4.97 8.41
CA PHE A 115 8.34 -4.82 7.22
C PHE A 115 9.21 -4.59 5.98
N TYR A 116 8.70 -5.07 4.84
CA TYR A 116 9.31 -4.93 3.53
C TYR A 116 8.22 -4.73 2.47
N PHE A 117 8.64 -4.30 1.29
CA PHE A 117 7.77 -4.06 0.14
C PHE A 117 7.71 -5.33 -0.70
N GLN A 118 6.51 -5.89 -0.89
CA GLN A 118 6.29 -7.05 -1.75
C GLN A 118 5.53 -6.63 -3.00
N ILE A 119 6.00 -7.09 -4.16
CA ILE A 119 5.25 -7.04 -5.42
C ILE A 119 4.84 -8.46 -5.78
N ASP A 120 3.54 -8.68 -5.95
CA ASP A 120 2.95 -9.94 -6.40
C ASP A 120 2.42 -9.73 -7.84
N GLN A 121 2.99 -10.42 -8.84
CA GLN A 121 2.47 -10.46 -10.21
C GLN A 121 1.38 -11.51 -10.31
N HIS A 122 0.25 -11.16 -10.88
CA HIS A 122 -0.87 -12.05 -11.14
C HIS A 122 -1.08 -12.16 -12.65
N SER A 123 -0.45 -13.18 -13.26
CA SER A 123 -0.51 -13.37 -14.71
C SER A 123 -1.93 -13.70 -15.17
N GLY A 124 -2.41 -13.00 -16.20
CA GLY A 124 -3.78 -13.14 -16.70
C GLY A 124 -4.87 -12.51 -15.82
N ALA A 125 -4.50 -11.88 -14.70
CA ALA A 125 -5.45 -11.07 -13.94
C ALA A 125 -5.79 -9.78 -14.68
N THR A 126 -7.03 -9.31 -14.54
CA THR A 126 -7.54 -8.09 -15.18
C THR A 126 -8.33 -7.24 -14.20
N LEU A 127 -8.50 -5.95 -14.52
CA LEU A 127 -9.35 -5.06 -13.74
C LEU A 127 -10.78 -5.10 -14.28
N SER A 128 -11.74 -5.24 -13.37
CA SER A 128 -13.14 -5.00 -13.70
C SER A 128 -13.36 -3.51 -14.02
N PRO A 129 -14.48 -3.16 -14.68
CA PRO A 129 -14.89 -1.76 -14.85
C PRO A 129 -15.06 -1.00 -13.53
N THR A 130 -15.28 -1.73 -12.43
CA THR A 130 -15.39 -1.17 -11.08
C THR A 130 -14.04 -1.04 -10.37
N GLY A 131 -12.93 -1.44 -11.00
CA GLY A 131 -11.57 -1.35 -10.43
C GLY A 131 -11.22 -2.50 -9.48
N ASP A 132 -11.96 -3.60 -9.53
CA ASP A 132 -11.71 -4.80 -8.73
C ASP A 132 -10.88 -5.80 -9.54
N ILE A 133 -9.92 -6.48 -8.91
CA ILE A 133 -9.06 -7.45 -9.59
C ILE A 133 -9.83 -8.76 -9.83
N GLN A 134 -9.78 -9.26 -11.07
CA GLN A 134 -10.48 -10.46 -11.54
C GLN A 134 -9.49 -11.46 -12.18
N GLY A 135 -9.84 -12.74 -12.16
CA GLY A 135 -9.03 -13.84 -12.72
C GLY A 135 -8.31 -14.66 -11.66
N ASP A 136 -7.24 -15.36 -12.05
CA ASP A 136 -6.39 -16.07 -11.08
C ASP A 136 -5.58 -15.04 -10.28
N VAL A 137 -5.94 -14.91 -9.00
CA VAL A 137 -5.26 -14.03 -8.04
C VAL A 137 -4.11 -14.74 -7.33
N SER A 138 -3.68 -15.91 -7.81
CA SER A 138 -2.45 -16.55 -7.35
C SER A 138 -1.24 -15.81 -7.94
N PRO A 139 -0.24 -15.44 -7.13
CA PRO A 139 0.91 -14.74 -7.65
C PRO A 139 1.80 -15.70 -8.45
N SER A 140 2.00 -15.38 -9.73
CA SER A 140 2.93 -16.07 -10.63
C SER A 140 4.38 -15.66 -10.37
N VAL A 141 4.60 -14.41 -9.95
CA VAL A 141 5.90 -13.88 -9.53
C VAL A 141 5.74 -13.16 -8.21
N ARG A 142 6.72 -13.33 -7.34
CA ARG A 142 6.81 -12.58 -6.09
C ARG A 142 8.19 -11.96 -5.97
N SER A 143 8.25 -10.66 -5.78
CA SER A 143 9.48 -9.89 -5.57
C SER A 143 9.40 -9.10 -4.28
N ARG A 144 10.55 -8.87 -3.64
CA ARG A 144 10.61 -8.31 -2.28
C ARG A 144 11.80 -7.39 -2.14
N GLY A 145 11.58 -6.16 -1.71
CA GLY A 145 12.63 -5.17 -1.45
C GLY A 145 12.55 -4.62 -0.03
N ILE A 146 13.70 -4.26 0.54
CA ILE A 146 13.75 -3.54 1.82
C ILE A 146 13.24 -2.10 1.64
N ASP A 147 13.49 -1.53 0.46
CA ASP A 147 12.88 -0.30 -0.06
C ASP A 147 12.06 -0.60 -1.34
N ILE A 148 11.35 0.42 -1.82
CA ILE A 148 10.44 0.32 -2.96
C ILE A 148 11.24 0.09 -4.26
N GLU A 149 12.34 0.80 -4.43
CA GLU A 149 13.22 0.73 -5.60
C GLU A 149 13.76 -0.68 -5.80
N SER A 150 14.27 -1.31 -4.74
CA SER A 150 14.73 -2.71 -4.76
C SER A 150 13.59 -3.67 -5.10
N ALA A 151 12.38 -3.43 -4.58
CA ALA A 151 11.25 -4.30 -4.86
C ALA A 151 10.88 -4.29 -6.35
N ILE A 152 10.93 -3.10 -6.97
CA ILE A 152 10.67 -2.88 -8.40
C ILE A 152 11.78 -3.47 -9.25
N GLU A 153 13.04 -3.21 -8.91
CA GLU A 153 14.19 -3.77 -9.62
C GLU A 153 14.09 -5.29 -9.69
N PHE A 154 13.90 -5.95 -8.55
CA PHE A 154 13.76 -7.41 -8.50
C PHE A 154 12.48 -7.91 -9.20
N HIS A 155 11.44 -7.10 -9.29
CA HIS A 155 10.24 -7.44 -10.05
C HIS A 155 10.50 -7.41 -11.56
N ASN A 156 11.13 -6.34 -12.05
CA ASN A 156 11.45 -6.17 -13.46
C ASN A 156 12.45 -7.23 -13.94
N GLU A 157 13.46 -7.55 -13.13
CA GLU A 157 14.41 -8.62 -13.44
C GLU A 157 13.74 -9.99 -13.55
N ARG A 158 12.85 -10.32 -12.60
CA ARG A 158 12.17 -11.62 -12.57
C ARG A 158 11.16 -11.78 -13.71
N THR A 159 10.40 -10.74 -14.00
CA THR A 159 9.44 -10.74 -15.12
C THR A 159 10.18 -10.85 -16.46
N ALA A 160 11.27 -10.11 -16.65
CA ALA A 160 12.11 -10.22 -17.85
C ALA A 160 12.78 -11.60 -17.99
N ALA A 161 13.25 -12.20 -16.89
CA ALA A 161 13.81 -13.55 -16.92
C ALA A 161 12.79 -14.59 -17.39
N LEU A 162 11.54 -14.50 -16.90
CA LEU A 162 10.46 -15.39 -17.31
C LEU A 162 10.06 -15.21 -18.77
N ALA A 163 9.93 -13.96 -19.23
CA ALA A 163 9.64 -13.64 -20.63
C ALA A 163 10.73 -14.16 -21.59
N SER A 164 11.99 -14.18 -21.15
CA SER A 164 13.13 -14.69 -21.92
C SER A 164 13.37 -16.19 -21.80
N GLY A 165 12.56 -16.92 -21.03
CA GLY A 165 12.74 -18.36 -20.78
C GLY A 165 14.00 -18.70 -19.96
N ARG A 166 14.61 -17.71 -19.30
CA ARG A 166 15.78 -17.91 -18.43
C ARG A 166 15.31 -18.26 -17.01
N PRO A 167 15.89 -19.29 -16.35
CA PRO A 167 15.54 -19.59 -14.98
C PRO A 167 15.92 -18.41 -14.06
N SER A 168 14.97 -17.96 -13.25
CA SER A 168 15.21 -16.97 -12.19
C SER A 168 16.21 -17.55 -11.18
N ASN A 169 17.35 -16.88 -10.99
CA ASN A 169 18.25 -17.20 -9.87
C ASN A 169 17.50 -16.93 -8.55
N LYS A 170 17.52 -17.93 -7.67
CA LYS A 170 16.88 -17.89 -6.36
C LYS A 170 17.70 -17.10 -5.36
#